data_AF-A0A8H7BNK2-F1
#
_entry.id   AF-A0A8H7BNK2-F1
#
_cell.length_a   1.000
_cell.length_b   1.000
_cell.length_c   1.000
_cell.angle_alpha   90.00
_cell.angle_beta   90.00
_cell.angle_gamma   90.00
#
_symmetry.space_group_name_H-M   'P 1'
#
loop_
_entity.id
_entity.type
_entity.pdbx_description
1 polymer ?
#
loop_
_entity_poly.entity_id
_entity_poly.type
_entity_poly.pdbx_seq_one_letter_code
_entity_poly.pdbx_strand_id
1 'polypeptide(L)'
;MAEQRSGVPVVLAKIRQHRPRVTCFVGKGIYEIFAGEKCKTLGLQTKTIAWENHEGFSRIFVMPSTSGIVSAYQKPDKLKFFRELASIAIEEDKKYDLQKSIVEESIQNSYLDSAELQ
;
A
#
# COMPACT_ATOMS: atom_id res chain seq x y z
N MET A 1 -5.46 22.99 7.73
CA MET A 1 -4.51 22.55 6.67
C MET A 1 -3.06 22.52 7.14
N ALA A 2 -2.57 23.47 7.94
CA ALA A 2 -1.17 23.48 8.41
C ALA A 2 -0.78 22.18 9.15
N GLU A 3 -1.60 21.77 10.13
CA GLU A 3 -1.39 20.52 10.89
C GLU A 3 -1.30 19.27 9.99
N GLN A 4 -2.27 19.11 9.08
CA GLN A 4 -2.31 17.96 8.16
C GLN A 4 -1.08 17.93 7.24
N ARG A 5 -0.61 19.09 6.77
CA ARG A 5 0.62 19.19 5.97
C ARG A 5 1.86 18.86 6.79
N SER A 6 1.96 19.35 8.02
CA SER A 6 3.07 19.03 8.93
C SER A 6 3.13 17.56 9.32
N GLY A 7 2.00 16.84 9.25
CA GLY A 7 1.94 15.40 9.50
C GLY A 7 2.45 14.53 8.34
N VAL A 8 2.52 15.06 7.11
CA VAL A 8 2.89 14.28 5.92
C VAL A 8 4.27 13.62 6.05
N PRO A 9 5.35 14.32 6.45
CA PRO A 9 6.67 13.70 6.60
C PRO A 9 6.67 12.55 7.61
N VAL A 10 5.94 12.69 8.72
CA VAL A 10 5.85 11.68 9.78
C VAL A 10 5.11 10.44 9.30
N VAL A 11 3.98 10.63 8.61
CA VAL A 11 3.20 9.51 8.03
C VAL A 11 4.01 8.80 6.95
N LEU A 12 4.66 9.55 6.08
CA LEU A 12 5.49 9.00 5.01
C LEU A 12 6.64 8.16 5.58
N ALA A 13 7.35 8.66 6.60
CA ALA A 13 8.41 7.92 7.28
C ALA A 13 7.89 6.58 7.86
N LYS A 14 6.75 6.60 8.54
CA LYS A 14 6.13 5.37 9.09
C LYS A 14 5.78 4.36 8.00
N ILE A 15 5.22 4.80 6.87
CA ILE A 15 4.89 3.89 5.76
C ILE A 15 6.17 3.26 5.19
N ARG A 16 7.22 4.06 5.00
CA ARG A 16 8.51 3.57 4.48
C ARG A 16 9.17 2.56 5.42
N GLN A 17 9.07 2.78 6.72
CA GLN A 17 9.66 1.94 7.77
C GLN A 17 8.87 0.64 7.96
N HIS A 18 7.54 0.73 8.12
CA HIS A 18 6.68 -0.43 8.40
C HIS A 18 6.30 -1.23 7.16
N ARG A 19 6.55 -0.68 5.97
CA ARG A 19 6.46 -1.38 4.68
C ARG A 19 5.13 -2.14 4.48
N PRO A 20 3.97 -1.52 4.75
CA PRO A 20 2.70 -2.20 4.52
C PRO A 20 2.53 -2.48 3.02
N ARG A 21 1.87 -3.59 2.66
CA ARG A 21 1.55 -3.85 1.25
C ARG A 21 0.65 -2.78 0.65
N VAL A 22 -0.34 -2.32 1.43
CA VAL A 22 -1.30 -1.30 1.03
C VAL A 22 -1.43 -0.25 2.12
N THR A 23 -1.33 1.02 1.75
CA THR A 23 -1.72 2.16 2.59
C THR A 23 -3.08 2.66 2.13
N CYS A 24 -4.10 2.51 2.99
CA CYS A 24 -5.44 3.02 2.73
C CYS A 24 -5.65 4.40 3.37
N PHE A 25 -5.97 5.39 2.54
CA PHE A 25 -6.36 6.72 2.95
C PHE A 25 -7.88 6.81 3.09
N VAL A 26 -8.35 6.90 4.34
CA VAL A 26 -9.78 7.02 4.67
C VAL A 26 -10.22 8.48 4.57
N GLY A 27 -10.65 8.86 3.38
CA GLY A 27 -11.09 10.20 3.04
C GLY A 27 -10.25 10.81 1.93
N LYS A 28 -10.91 11.25 0.86
CA LYS A 28 -10.27 11.89 -0.30
C LYS A 28 -9.36 13.07 0.10
N GLY A 29 -9.85 13.96 0.97
CA GLY A 29 -9.16 15.21 1.29
C GLY A 29 -7.79 15.02 1.96
N ILE A 30 -7.65 14.00 2.82
CA ILE A 30 -6.36 13.75 3.48
C ILE A 30 -5.33 13.17 2.51
N TYR A 31 -5.77 12.39 1.51
CA TYR A 31 -4.91 11.90 0.46
C TYR A 31 -4.49 13.05 -0.47
N GLU A 32 -5.39 13.97 -0.81
CA GLU A 32 -5.04 15.15 -1.62
C GLU A 32 -3.96 16.01 -0.93
N ILE A 33 -4.02 16.14 0.40
CA ILE A 33 -2.99 16.85 1.18
C ILE A 33 -1.67 16.07 1.16
N PHE A 34 -1.73 14.76 1.38
CA PHE A 34 -0.55 13.89 1.35
C PHE A 34 0.14 13.87 -0.01
N ALA A 35 -0.63 13.75 -1.09
CA ALA A 35 -0.13 13.65 -2.46
C ALA A 35 0.25 15.01 -3.07
N GLY A 36 -0.22 16.11 -2.49
CA GLY A 36 -0.02 17.46 -3.03
C GLY A 36 -0.81 17.73 -4.31
N GLU A 37 -1.76 16.88 -4.68
CA GLU A 37 -2.55 16.98 -5.92
C GLU A 37 -4.00 16.50 -5.72
N LYS A 38 -4.85 16.75 -6.71
CA LYS A 38 -6.25 16.31 -6.67
C LYS A 38 -6.40 14.83 -6.97
N CYS A 39 -7.22 14.17 -6.15
CA CYS A 39 -7.56 12.77 -6.32
C CYS A 39 -8.64 12.66 -7.40
N LYS A 40 -8.28 12.06 -8.54
CA LYS A 40 -9.17 11.93 -9.70
C LYS A 40 -10.25 10.88 -9.46
N THR A 41 -9.87 9.75 -8.89
CA THR A 41 -10.76 8.61 -8.62
C THR A 41 -10.45 7.99 -7.26
N LEU A 42 -11.49 7.52 -6.57
CA LEU A 42 -11.32 6.65 -5.40
C LEU A 42 -10.93 5.23 -5.85
N GLY A 43 -10.45 4.41 -4.92
CA GLY A 43 -9.92 3.07 -5.16
C GLY A 43 -8.40 3.05 -5.22
N LEU A 44 -7.85 2.06 -5.93
CA LEU A 44 -6.41 1.91 -6.15
C LEU A 44 -5.85 3.08 -6.96
N GLN A 45 -4.73 3.65 -6.49
CA GLN A 45 -4.03 4.74 -7.17
C GLN A 45 -2.83 4.21 -7.95
N THR A 46 -2.44 4.93 -9.01
CA THR A 46 -1.27 4.59 -9.83
C THR A 46 0.05 4.89 -9.12
N LYS A 47 0.06 5.87 -8.20
CA LYS A 47 1.22 6.21 -7.37
C LYS A 47 1.43 5.17 -6.26
N THR A 48 2.69 4.99 -5.89
CA THR A 48 3.12 4.08 -4.82
C THR A 48 4.09 4.79 -3.88
N ILE A 49 4.37 4.18 -2.73
CA ILE A 49 5.33 4.70 -1.75
C ILE A 49 6.47 3.68 -1.62
N ALA A 50 7.64 4.01 -2.15
CA ALA A 50 8.82 3.16 -2.03
C ALA A 50 9.20 2.92 -0.56
N TRP A 51 9.54 1.68 -0.23
CA TRP A 51 10.02 1.28 1.09
C TRP A 51 11.46 1.73 1.34
N GLU A 52 11.82 1.89 2.61
CA GLU A 52 13.15 2.34 3.01
C GLU A 52 14.26 1.35 2.65
N ASN A 53 13.95 0.05 2.62
CA ASN A 53 14.89 -1.00 2.24
C ASN A 53 15.09 -1.14 0.72
N HIS A 54 14.39 -0.35 -0.10
CA HIS A 54 14.45 -0.40 -1.57
C HIS A 54 14.01 -1.72 -2.22
N GLU A 55 13.41 -2.65 -1.47
CA GLU A 55 12.96 -3.96 -1.98
C GLU A 55 11.51 -3.97 -2.45
N GLY A 56 10.83 -2.81 -2.43
CA GLY A 56 9.44 -2.73 -2.86
C GLY A 56 8.78 -1.41 -2.55
N PHE A 57 7.46 -1.43 -2.58
CA PHE A 57 6.63 -0.25 -2.38
C PHE A 57 5.27 -0.61 -1.78
N SER A 58 4.68 0.34 -1.06
CA SER A 58 3.28 0.27 -0.64
C SER A 58 2.39 0.77 -1.78
N ARG A 59 1.36 -0.01 -2.12
CA ARG A 59 0.24 0.47 -2.93
C ARG A 59 -0.53 1.54 -2.17
N ILE A 60 -1.12 2.49 -2.89
CA ILE A 60 -1.98 3.51 -2.30
C ILE A 60 -3.44 3.21 -2.68
N PHE A 61 -4.32 3.14 -1.68
CA PHE A 61 -5.76 3.02 -1.86
C PHE A 61 -6.46 4.22 -1.23
N VAL A 62 -7.49 4.77 -1.86
CA VAL A 62 -8.22 5.94 -1.33
C VAL A 62 -9.69 5.61 -1.28
N MET A 63 -10.32 5.81 -0.12
CA MET A 63 -11.75 5.53 0.04
C MET A 63 -12.49 6.73 0.63
N PRO A 64 -13.84 6.73 0.59
CA PRO A 64 -14.62 7.74 1.29
C PRO A 64 -14.30 7.73 2.80
N SER A 65 -14.46 8.89 3.45
CA SER A 65 -14.36 8.91 4.91
C SER A 65 -15.45 8.03 5.51
N THR A 66 -15.09 7.26 6.54
CA THR A 66 -16.02 6.39 7.26
C THR A 66 -17.01 7.16 8.12
N SER A 67 -16.77 8.46 8.39
CA SER A 67 -17.65 9.33 9.18
C SER A 67 -19.11 9.31 8.70
N GLY A 68 -20.04 9.35 9.67
CA GLY A 68 -21.48 9.46 9.43
C GLY A 68 -21.91 10.81 8.83
N ILE A 69 -21.04 11.83 8.92
CA ILE A 69 -21.28 13.16 8.32
C ILE A 69 -21.24 13.08 6.78
N VAL A 70 -20.49 12.12 6.22
CA VAL A 70 -20.38 11.96 4.78
C VAL A 70 -21.64 11.25 4.26
N SER A 71 -22.61 12.04 3.80
CA SER A 71 -23.90 11.58 3.28
C SER A 71 -23.84 11.08 1.83
N ALA A 72 -22.84 11.49 1.06
CA ALA A 72 -22.67 11.08 -0.34
C ALA A 72 -22.36 9.58 -0.53
N TYR A 73 -21.95 8.88 0.54
CA TYR A 73 -21.63 7.45 0.50
C TYR A 73 -22.36 6.72 1.62
N GLN A 74 -23.31 5.87 1.23
CA GLN A 74 -24.06 5.06 2.18
C GLN A 74 -23.28 3.79 2.54
N LYS A 75 -23.74 3.06 3.56
CA LYS A 75 -23.09 1.82 4.02
C LYS A 75 -22.76 0.84 2.88
N PRO A 76 -23.68 0.57 1.92
CA PRO A 76 -23.37 -0.34 0.80
C PRO A 76 -22.23 0.17 -0.09
N ASP A 77 -22.10 1.48 -0.27
CA ASP A 77 -21.05 2.08 -1.10
C ASP A 77 -19.69 1.97 -0.42
N LYS A 78 -19.63 2.29 0.87
CA LYS A 78 -18.41 2.12 1.68
C LYS A 78 -17.94 0.66 1.71
N LEU A 79 -18.89 -0.28 1.77
CA LEU A 79 -18.58 -1.71 1.78
C LEU A 79 -17.90 -2.19 0.48
N LYS A 80 -18.23 -1.61 -0.68
CA LYS A 80 -17.57 -1.92 -1.95
C LYS A 80 -16.06 -1.63 -1.86
N PHE A 81 -15.69 -0.47 -1.32
CA PHE A 81 -14.28 -0.10 -1.14
C PHE A 81 -13.54 -1.01 -0.15
N PHE A 82 -14.19 -1.43 0.94
CA PHE A 82 -13.58 -2.37 1.87
C PHE A 82 -13.35 -3.76 1.24
N ARG A 83 -14.29 -4.24 0.41
CA ARG A 83 -14.11 -5.50 -0.31
C ARG A 83 -12.99 -5.42 -1.32
N GLU A 84 -12.94 -4.34 -2.10
CA GLU A 84 -11.86 -4.09 -3.06
C GLU A 84 -10.49 -4.01 -2.34
N LEU A 85 -10.40 -3.26 -1.24
CA LEU A 85 -9.20 -3.18 -0.42
C LEU A 85 -8.75 -4.55 0.11
N ALA A 86 -9.69 -5.37 0.58
CA ALA A 86 -9.39 -6.72 1.06
C ALA A 86 -8.84 -7.61 -0.06
N SER A 87 -9.44 -7.58 -1.25
CA SER A 87 -8.94 -8.31 -2.42
C SER A 87 -7.52 -7.90 -2.77
N ILE A 88 -7.24 -6.59 -2.84
CA ILE A 88 -5.90 -6.08 -3.15
C ILE A 88 -4.88 -6.50 -2.08
N ALA A 89 -5.23 -6.40 -0.80
CA ALA A 89 -4.35 -6.79 0.29
C ALA A 89 -3.96 -8.29 0.19
N ILE A 90 -4.96 -9.16 -0.02
CA ILE A 90 -4.75 -10.61 -0.20
C ILE A 90 -3.87 -10.89 -1.43
N GLU A 91 -4.10 -10.20 -2.54
CA GLU A 91 -3.31 -10.36 -3.75
C GLU A 91 -1.85 -9.95 -3.56
N GLU A 92 -1.60 -8.83 -2.88
CA GLU A 92 -0.24 -8.35 -2.62
C GLU A 92 0.51 -9.23 -1.60
N ASP A 93 -0.18 -9.78 -0.61
CA ASP A 93 0.40 -10.78 0.31
C ASP A 93 0.83 -12.04 -0.46
N LYS A 94 -0.06 -12.59 -1.31
CA LYS A 94 0.27 -13.77 -2.15
C LYS A 94 1.45 -13.52 -3.07
N LYS A 95 1.53 -12.34 -3.71
CA LYS A 95 2.67 -11.98 -4.60
C LYS A 95 3.97 -11.94 -3.82
N TYR A 96 3.94 -11.36 -2.61
CA TYR A 96 5.12 -11.30 -1.78
C TYR A 96 5.60 -12.68 -1.34
N ASP A 97 4.68 -13.54 -0.88
CA ASP A 97 5.02 -14.90 -0.47
C ASP A 97 5.62 -15.70 -1.63
N LEU A 98 5.02 -15.60 -2.83
CA LEU A 98 5.54 -16.23 -4.04
C LEU A 98 6.94 -15.71 -4.40
N GLN A 99 7.15 -14.38 -4.37
CA GLN A 99 8.44 -13.78 -4.67
C GLN A 99 9.51 -14.23 -3.67
N LYS A 100 9.16 -14.34 -2.38
CA LYS A 100 10.06 -14.83 -1.33
C LYS A 100 10.47 -16.28 -1.58
N SER A 101 9.51 -17.16 -1.91
CA SER A 101 9.81 -18.56 -2.23
C SER A 101 10.74 -18.71 -3.44
N ILE A 102 10.52 -17.93 -4.51
CA ILE A 102 11.40 -17.95 -5.71
C ILE A 102 12.83 -17.53 -5.37
N VAL A 103 13.00 -16.51 -4.53
CA VAL A 103 14.32 -16.02 -4.11
C VAL A 103 15.03 -17.07 -3.24
N GLU A 104 14.32 -17.68 -2.28
CA GLU A 104 14.88 -18.73 -1.43
C GLU A 104 15.33 -19.96 -2.23
N GLU A 105 14.53 -20.39 -3.21
CA GLU A 105 14.87 -21.50 -4.12
C GLU A 105 16.09 -21.16 -5.00
N SER A 106 16.16 -19.93 -5.52
CA SER A 106 17.30 -19.46 -6.34
C SER A 106 18.61 -19.45 -5.53
N ILE A 107 18.54 -19.02 -4.27
CA ILE A 107 19.69 -19.02 -3.35
C ILE A 107 20.14 -20.46 -3.08
N GLN A 108 19.21 -21.37 -2.75
CA GLN A 108 19.51 -22.78 -2.50
C GLN A 108 20.21 -23.44 -3.70
N ASN A 109 19.71 -23.22 -4.91
CA ASN A 109 20.30 -23.78 -6.14
C ASN A 109 21.71 -23.24 -6.42
N SER A 110 21.97 -21.96 -6.11
CA SER A 110 23.32 -21.38 -6.27
C SER A 110 24.35 -22.02 -5.34
N TYR A 111 23.95 -22.42 -4.12
CA TYR A 111 24.83 -23.13 -3.20
C TYR A 111 25.13 -24.56 -3.67
N LEU A 112 24.13 -25.27 -4.20
CA LEU A 112 24.32 -26.62 -4.74
C LEU A 112 25.27 -26.62 -5.93
N ASP A 113 25.10 -25.70 -6.88
CA ASP A 113 26.01 -25.55 -8.05
C ASP A 113 27.45 -25.27 -7.63
N SER A 114 27.66 -24.45 -6.58
CA SER A 114 29.00 -24.18 -6.04
C SER A 114 29.66 -25.37 -5.34
N ALA A 115 28.86 -26.30 -4.79
CA ALA A 115 29.35 -27.47 -4.08
C ALA A 115 29.72 -28.64 -5.02
N GLU A 116 29.12 -28.72 -6.21
CA GLU A 116 29.44 -29.74 -7.23
C GLU A 116 30.75 -29.44 -8.00
N LEU A 117 31.29 -28.22 -7.88
CA LEU A 117 32.54 -27.78 -8.50
C LEU A 117 33.80 -27.99 -7.63
N GLN A 118 33.66 -28.61 -6.44
CA GLN A 118 34.76 -28.95 -5.52
C GLN A 118 35.01 -30.46 -5.47
#